data_AF-A0A928BBA9-F1
#
_entry.id   AF-A0A928BBA9-F1
#
_cell.length_a   1.000
_cell.length_b   1.000
_cell.length_c   1.000
_cell.angle_alpha   90.00
_cell.angle_beta   90.00
_cell.angle_gamma   90.00
#
_symmetry.space_group_name_H-M   'P 1'
#
loop_
_entity.id
_entity.type
_entity.pdbx_description
1 polymer ?
#
loop_
_entity_poly.entity_id
_entity_poly.type
_entity_poly.pdbx_seq_one_letter_code
_entity_poly.pdbx_strand_id
1 'polypeptide(L)'
;MNYNVGEYIQNLARDSGFSQSEIAREIKIPRQLLCYIIGGKREMSLQVAMKLESFFSLPDGTLMKMQAQQSVQQRKRSIRNHLCGQLVAKNAFWSFDVKSFDDIPDEELIEKCFTVLDMDDIDLMFEIFPRKRILQVWRERMAIQGEYMQMLNIMIAMYYFGINEPEKYLARIEKQHFNNILKNSLNETRINC
;
A
#
# COMPACT_ATOMS: atom_id res chain seq x y z
N MET A 1 16.70 -1.26 -5.33
CA MET A 1 17.48 -0.36 -4.45
C MET A 1 16.51 0.20 -3.42
N ASN A 2 16.71 -0.11 -2.14
CA ASN A 2 15.81 0.26 -1.04
C ASN A 2 16.47 1.32 -0.14
N TYR A 3 17.23 2.24 -0.74
CA TYR A 3 17.91 3.30 0.00
C TYR A 3 16.98 4.49 0.17
N ASN A 4 16.96 5.04 1.38
CA ASN A 4 16.42 6.38 1.61
C ASN A 4 17.21 7.37 0.73
N VAL A 5 16.56 8.37 0.14
CA VAL A 5 17.22 9.34 -0.75
C VAL A 5 18.40 10.03 -0.07
N GLY A 6 18.30 10.27 1.24
CA GLY A 6 19.38 10.85 2.05
C GLY A 6 20.59 9.91 2.19
N GLU A 7 20.35 8.61 2.41
CA GLU A 7 21.42 7.59 2.45
C GLU A 7 22.09 7.45 1.08
N TYR A 8 21.30 7.51 0.01
CA TYR A 8 21.82 7.47 -1.35
C TYR A 8 22.77 8.64 -1.63
N ILE A 9 22.36 9.88 -1.29
CA ILE A 9 23.21 11.07 -1.40
C ILE A 9 24.46 10.94 -0.52
N GLN A 10 24.32 10.40 0.69
CA GLN A 10 25.44 10.19 1.61
C GLN A 10 26.46 9.18 1.07
N ASN A 11 26.00 8.14 0.38
CA ASN A 11 26.87 7.16 -0.26
C ASN A 11 27.56 7.77 -1.47
N LEU A 12 26.85 8.52 -2.33
CA LEU A 12 27.46 9.25 -3.45
C LEU A 12 28.58 10.20 -2.98
N ALA A 13 28.35 10.92 -1.87
CA ALA A 13 29.35 11.79 -1.26
C ALA A 13 30.60 11.00 -0.85
N ARG A 14 30.41 9.86 -0.19
CA ARG A 14 31.49 8.99 0.27
C ARG A 14 32.29 8.40 -0.90
N ASP A 15 31.60 7.88 -1.91
CA ASP A 15 32.20 7.23 -3.08
C ASP A 15 32.98 8.23 -3.94
N SER A 16 32.54 9.48 -3.97
CA SER A 16 33.20 10.58 -4.68
C SER A 16 34.31 11.25 -3.85
N GLY A 17 34.52 10.84 -2.60
CA GLY A 17 35.54 11.41 -1.72
C GLY A 17 35.22 12.82 -1.18
N PHE A 18 33.97 13.29 -1.28
CA PHE A 18 33.57 14.61 -0.83
C PHE A 18 32.89 14.59 0.54
N SER A 19 33.21 15.56 1.39
CA SER A 19 32.45 15.85 2.59
C SER A 19 31.16 16.61 2.26
N GLN A 20 30.14 16.49 3.13
CA GLN A 20 28.90 17.28 2.99
C GLN A 20 29.16 18.79 2.95
N SER A 21 30.20 19.26 3.65
CA SER A 21 30.55 20.69 3.68
C SER A 21 31.07 21.16 2.32
N GLU A 22 31.88 20.34 1.65
CA GLU A 22 32.43 20.64 0.32
C GLU A 22 31.32 20.63 -0.73
N ILE A 23 30.46 19.61 -0.71
CA ILE A 23 29.30 19.52 -1.61
C ILE A 23 28.41 20.76 -1.44
N ALA A 24 28.04 21.09 -0.20
CA ALA A 24 27.17 22.24 0.07
C ALA A 24 27.77 23.56 -0.42
N ARG A 25 29.10 23.73 -0.29
CA ARG A 25 29.82 24.89 -0.78
C ARG A 25 29.81 24.94 -2.31
N GLU A 26 30.11 23.83 -2.98
CA GLU A 26 30.19 23.75 -4.44
C GLU A 26 28.83 24.06 -5.09
N ILE A 27 27.77 23.46 -4.56
CA ILE A 27 26.42 23.67 -5.09
C ILE A 27 25.73 24.93 -4.54
N LYS A 28 26.44 25.70 -3.71
CA LYS A 28 25.99 26.98 -3.12
C LYS A 28 24.65 26.83 -2.37
N ILE A 29 24.60 25.93 -1.39
CA ILE A 29 23.47 25.77 -0.47
C ILE A 29 23.95 25.77 0.99
N PRO A 30 23.09 26.12 1.97
CA PRO A 30 23.47 26.03 3.38
C PRO A 30 23.80 24.59 3.76
N ARG A 31 24.95 24.37 4.43
CA ARG A 31 25.36 23.03 4.90
C ARG A 31 24.27 22.36 5.77
N GLN A 32 23.61 23.14 6.61
CA GLN A 32 22.55 22.63 7.49
C GLN A 32 21.34 22.13 6.70
N LEU A 33 21.03 22.74 5.56
CA LEU A 33 19.99 22.26 4.66
C LEU A 33 20.36 20.88 4.10
N LEU A 34 21.58 20.72 3.60
CA LEU A 34 22.07 19.43 3.09
C LEU A 34 22.08 18.35 4.19
N CYS A 35 22.50 18.69 5.40
CA CYS A 35 22.49 17.80 6.55
C CYS A 35 21.06 17.33 6.89
N TYR A 36 20.07 18.23 6.89
CA TYR A 36 18.67 17.86 7.14
C TYR A 36 18.07 16.99 6.03
N ILE A 37 18.45 17.25 4.78
CA ILE A 37 18.06 16.41 3.65
C ILE A 37 18.63 15.00 3.81
N ILE A 38 19.94 14.89 4.02
CA ILE A 38 20.63 13.59 4.18
C ILE A 38 20.09 12.82 5.39
N GLY A 39 19.82 13.53 6.48
CA GLY A 39 19.22 12.95 7.68
C GLY A 39 17.73 12.62 7.56
N GLY A 40 17.10 12.83 6.40
CA GLY A 40 15.67 12.58 6.19
C GLY A 40 14.74 13.49 6.98
N LYS A 41 15.26 14.58 7.57
CA LYS A 41 14.49 15.55 8.38
C LYS A 41 13.78 16.59 7.52
N ARG A 42 14.14 16.69 6.23
CA ARG A 42 13.56 17.66 5.30
C ARG A 42 13.58 17.13 3.88
N GLU A 43 12.49 17.34 3.15
CA GLU A 43 12.44 17.09 1.71
C GLU A 43 13.28 18.10 0.93
N MET A 44 13.89 17.64 -0.15
CA MET A 44 14.60 18.45 -1.11
C MET A 44 13.62 19.24 -1.98
N SER A 45 14.02 20.47 -2.33
CA SER A 45 13.39 21.19 -3.43
C SER A 45 13.97 20.74 -4.77
N LEU A 46 13.23 20.98 -5.86
CA LEU A 46 13.68 20.70 -7.23
C LEU A 46 15.05 21.34 -7.53
N GLN A 47 15.24 22.59 -7.13
CA GLN A 47 16.51 23.30 -7.37
C GLN A 47 17.69 22.63 -6.67
N VAL A 48 17.50 22.13 -5.44
CA VAL A 48 18.55 21.42 -4.71
C VAL A 48 18.85 20.08 -5.36
N ALA A 49 17.82 19.35 -5.81
CA ALA A 49 18.03 18.10 -6.54
C ALA A 49 18.79 18.31 -7.85
N MET A 50 18.39 19.26 -8.70
CA MET A 50 19.10 19.55 -9.96
C MET A 50 20.57 19.89 -9.73
N LYS A 51 20.85 20.66 -8.68
CA LYS A 51 22.23 21.01 -8.28
C LYS A 51 23.04 19.79 -7.85
N LEU A 52 22.44 18.90 -7.04
CA LEU A 52 23.08 17.66 -6.61
C LEU A 52 23.27 16.69 -7.78
N GLU A 53 22.28 16.56 -8.65
CA GLU A 53 22.32 15.72 -9.86
C GLU A 53 23.42 16.18 -10.80
N SER A 54 23.52 17.50 -11.06
CA SER A 54 24.61 18.08 -11.84
C SER A 54 25.98 17.84 -11.19
N PHE A 55 26.10 18.02 -9.86
CA PHE A 55 27.37 17.79 -9.15
C PHE A 55 27.83 16.34 -9.22
N PHE A 56 26.91 15.38 -9.06
CA PHE A 56 27.20 13.95 -9.08
C PHE A 56 27.10 13.31 -10.48
N SER A 57 26.87 14.11 -11.54
CA SER A 57 26.67 13.61 -12.91
C SER A 57 25.55 12.57 -13.03
N LEU A 58 24.44 12.78 -12.30
CA LEU A 58 23.26 11.92 -12.35
C LEU A 58 22.29 12.37 -13.45
N PRO A 59 21.43 11.46 -13.97
CA PRO A 59 20.33 11.86 -14.83
C PRO A 59 19.33 12.78 -14.13
N ASP A 60 18.82 13.77 -14.86
CA ASP A 60 17.83 14.74 -14.35
C ASP A 60 16.59 14.04 -13.78
N GLY A 61 16.17 14.49 -12.59
CA GLY A 61 14.95 14.00 -11.92
C GLY A 61 15.12 12.67 -11.16
N THR A 62 16.32 12.09 -11.13
CA THR A 62 16.63 10.87 -10.37
C THR A 62 16.28 11.03 -8.88
N LEU A 63 16.78 12.09 -8.25
CA LEU A 63 16.59 12.33 -6.82
C LEU A 63 15.14 12.70 -6.50
N MET A 64 14.48 13.47 -7.36
CA MET A 64 13.06 13.80 -7.21
C MET A 64 12.18 12.56 -7.30
N LYS A 65 12.45 11.66 -8.24
CA LYS A 65 11.74 10.38 -8.36
C LYS A 65 11.92 9.52 -7.12
N MET A 66 13.16 9.38 -6.63
CA MET A 66 13.45 8.62 -5.41
C MET A 66 12.72 9.20 -4.20
N GLN A 67 12.76 10.53 -4.02
CA GLN A 67 12.05 11.21 -2.93
C GLN A 67 10.54 10.96 -3.01
N ALA A 68 9.93 11.16 -4.18
CA ALA A 68 8.50 10.94 -4.37
C ALA A 68 8.11 9.47 -4.07
N GLN A 69 8.90 8.50 -4.54
CA GLN A 69 8.68 7.10 -4.24
C GLN A 69 8.77 6.82 -2.73
N GLN A 70 9.75 7.40 -2.05
CA GLN A 70 9.90 7.26 -0.61
C GLN A 70 8.72 7.85 0.15
N SER A 71 8.27 9.07 -0.20
CA SER A 71 7.11 9.71 0.45
C SER A 71 5.83 8.89 0.24
N VAL A 72 5.63 8.32 -0.96
CA VAL A 72 4.51 7.39 -1.23
C VAL A 72 4.59 6.14 -0.35
N GLN A 73 5.76 5.51 -0.22
CA GLN A 73 5.91 4.32 0.63
C GLN A 73 5.69 4.61 2.11
N GLN A 74 6.19 5.74 2.61
CA GLN A 74 5.96 6.19 3.98
C GLN A 74 4.48 6.45 4.24
N ARG A 75 3.78 7.12 3.32
CA ARG A 75 2.32 7.34 3.40
C ARG A 75 1.58 6.00 3.46
N LYS A 76 1.88 5.06 2.56
CA LYS A 76 1.26 3.74 2.56
C LYS A 76 1.45 3.00 3.88
N ARG A 77 2.68 3.02 4.42
CA ARG A 77 2.99 2.40 5.71
C ARG A 77 2.24 3.06 6.87
N SER A 78 2.15 4.40 6.88
CA SER A 78 1.42 5.13 7.92
C SER A 78 -0.07 4.79 7.92
N ILE A 79 -0.70 4.72 6.74
CA ILE A 79 -2.10 4.32 6.61
C ILE A 79 -2.27 2.88 7.08
N ARG A 80 -1.42 1.96 6.61
CA ARG A 80 -1.50 0.55 7.01
C ARG A 80 -1.44 0.40 8.54
N ASN A 81 -0.50 1.10 9.18
CA ASN A 81 -0.37 1.09 10.63
C ASN A 81 -1.61 1.66 11.34
N HIS A 82 -2.19 2.73 10.80
CA HIS A 82 -3.45 3.30 11.29
C HIS A 82 -4.59 2.28 11.21
N LEU A 83 -4.83 1.70 10.03
CA LEU A 83 -5.89 0.70 9.82
C LEU A 83 -5.72 -0.52 10.74
N CYS A 84 -4.50 -1.05 10.83
CA CYS A 84 -4.21 -2.18 11.73
C CYS A 84 -4.43 -1.80 13.19
N GLY A 85 -4.05 -0.58 13.61
CA GLY A 85 -4.31 -0.08 14.96
C GLY A 85 -5.80 -0.01 15.28
N GLN A 86 -6.61 0.51 14.36
CA GLN A 86 -8.07 0.56 14.48
C GLN A 86 -8.70 -0.84 14.61
N LEU A 87 -8.22 -1.78 13.81
CA LEU A 87 -8.67 -3.17 13.83
C LEU A 87 -8.30 -3.90 15.12
N VAL A 88 -7.09 -3.68 15.64
CA VAL A 88 -6.69 -4.21 16.96
C VAL A 88 -7.57 -3.63 18.06
N ALA A 89 -7.82 -2.32 18.05
CA ALA A 89 -8.69 -1.67 19.04
C ALA A 89 -10.13 -2.24 19.03
N LYS A 90 -10.60 -2.73 17.87
CA LYS A 90 -11.90 -3.39 17.70
C LYS A 90 -11.84 -4.93 17.84
N ASN A 91 -10.73 -5.49 18.33
CA ASN A 91 -10.50 -6.94 18.50
C ASN A 91 -10.65 -7.78 17.22
N ALA A 92 -10.43 -7.20 16.04
CA ALA A 92 -10.64 -7.88 14.76
C ALA A 92 -9.60 -8.97 14.45
N PHE A 93 -8.44 -8.94 15.15
CA PHE A 93 -7.31 -9.87 14.95
C PHE A 93 -7.11 -10.87 16.11
N TRP A 94 -8.16 -11.18 16.87
CA TRP A 94 -8.09 -12.07 18.05
C TRP A 94 -7.39 -13.43 17.81
N SER A 95 -7.35 -13.92 16.58
CA SER A 95 -6.71 -15.19 16.19
C SER A 95 -5.27 -15.05 15.65
N PHE A 96 -4.72 -13.84 15.56
CA PHE A 96 -3.39 -13.59 15.01
C PHE A 96 -2.39 -13.20 16.11
N ASP A 97 -1.23 -13.87 16.15
CA ASP A 97 -0.06 -13.43 16.91
C ASP A 97 0.61 -12.27 16.15
N VAL A 98 0.06 -11.06 16.33
CA VAL A 98 0.51 -9.86 15.62
C VAL A 98 1.85 -9.39 16.20
N LYS A 99 2.95 -9.92 15.64
CA LYS A 99 4.32 -9.44 15.94
C LYS A 99 4.63 -8.12 15.24
N SER A 100 4.08 -7.95 14.02
CA SER A 100 4.15 -6.72 13.24
C SER A 100 2.89 -6.57 12.36
N PHE A 101 2.46 -5.33 12.14
CA PHE A 101 1.39 -5.02 11.17
C PHE A 101 1.80 -5.31 9.72
N ASP A 102 3.11 -5.38 9.46
CA ASP A 102 3.65 -5.76 8.15
C ASP A 102 3.42 -7.26 7.85
N ASP A 103 3.15 -8.10 8.87
CA ASP A 103 2.95 -9.55 8.71
C ASP A 103 1.51 -9.93 8.34
N ILE A 104 0.55 -9.01 8.45
CA ILE A 104 -0.86 -9.27 8.15
C ILE A 104 -1.05 -9.41 6.63
N PRO A 105 -1.64 -10.49 6.10
CA PRO A 105 -1.90 -10.60 4.67
C PRO A 105 -2.82 -9.47 4.18
N ASP A 106 -2.56 -8.95 2.97
CA ASP A 106 -3.35 -7.86 2.40
C ASP A 106 -4.83 -8.22 2.28
N GLU A 107 -5.14 -9.48 1.94
CA GLU A 107 -6.51 -9.96 1.85
C GLU A 107 -7.21 -9.95 3.20
N GLU A 108 -6.49 -10.28 4.28
CA GLU A 108 -7.03 -10.26 5.64
C GLU A 108 -7.32 -8.82 6.06
N LEU A 109 -6.36 -7.91 5.82
CA LEU A 109 -6.55 -6.49 6.10
C LEU A 109 -7.75 -5.93 5.35
N ILE A 110 -7.87 -6.21 4.03
CA ILE A 110 -8.98 -5.72 3.21
C ILE A 110 -10.33 -6.23 3.72
N GLU A 111 -10.44 -7.52 4.02
CA GLU A 111 -11.67 -8.12 4.53
C GLU A 111 -12.08 -7.55 5.89
N LYS A 112 -11.12 -7.39 6.82
CA LYS A 112 -11.38 -6.81 8.13
C LYS A 112 -11.75 -5.33 8.05
N CYS A 113 -11.13 -4.56 7.14
CA CYS A 113 -11.50 -3.16 6.91
C CYS A 113 -12.98 -3.03 6.54
N PHE A 114 -13.46 -3.82 5.56
CA PHE A 114 -14.87 -3.76 5.16
C PHE A 114 -15.86 -4.20 6.24
N THR A 115 -15.46 -5.14 7.10
CA THR A 115 -16.37 -5.74 8.09
C THR A 115 -16.41 -5.00 9.43
N VAL A 116 -15.36 -4.25 9.77
CA VAL A 116 -15.16 -3.70 11.12
C VAL A 116 -14.95 -2.18 11.13
N LEU A 117 -14.40 -1.59 10.07
CA LEU A 117 -14.07 -0.16 10.03
C LEU A 117 -15.19 0.67 9.40
N ASP A 118 -15.07 1.99 9.55
CA ASP A 118 -16.01 2.96 8.98
C ASP A 118 -15.60 3.37 7.56
N MET A 119 -16.40 4.24 6.94
CA MET A 119 -16.18 4.67 5.55
C MET A 119 -14.87 5.46 5.37
N ASP A 120 -14.47 6.28 6.35
CA ASP A 120 -13.24 7.08 6.27
C ASP A 120 -12.00 6.16 6.26
N ASP A 121 -11.99 5.14 7.12
CA ASP A 121 -10.94 4.12 7.14
C ASP A 121 -10.95 3.25 5.86
N ILE A 122 -12.12 2.94 5.31
CA ILE A 122 -12.23 2.22 4.02
C ILE A 122 -11.66 3.08 2.88
N ASP A 123 -11.90 4.39 2.84
CA ASP A 123 -11.33 5.28 1.84
C ASP A 123 -9.80 5.30 1.91
N LEU A 124 -9.23 5.30 3.13
CA LEU A 124 -7.78 5.15 3.32
C LEU A 124 -7.25 3.80 2.79
N MET A 125 -8.01 2.71 2.92
CA MET A 125 -7.66 1.42 2.33
C MET A 125 -7.57 1.51 0.79
N PHE A 126 -8.45 2.28 0.14
CA PHE A 126 -8.39 2.54 -1.30
C PHE A 126 -7.18 3.38 -1.74
N GLU A 127 -6.54 4.14 -0.84
CA GLU A 127 -5.28 4.83 -1.15
C GLU A 127 -4.09 3.87 -1.28
N ILE A 128 -4.06 2.80 -0.48
CA ILE A 128 -2.89 1.92 -0.37
C ILE A 128 -2.98 0.69 -1.28
N PHE A 129 -4.19 0.19 -1.54
CA PHE A 129 -4.44 -0.97 -2.39
C PHE A 129 -5.08 -0.61 -3.73
N PRO A 130 -4.66 -1.23 -4.84
CA PRO A 130 -5.32 -1.04 -6.12
C PRO A 130 -6.79 -1.45 -6.07
N ARG A 131 -7.69 -0.65 -6.63
CA ARG A 131 -9.13 -0.95 -6.71
C ARG A 131 -9.44 -2.36 -7.22
N LYS A 132 -8.69 -2.83 -8.23
CA LYS A 132 -8.85 -4.19 -8.77
C LYS A 132 -8.56 -5.28 -7.73
N ARG A 133 -7.57 -5.06 -6.88
CA ARG A 133 -7.20 -5.99 -5.80
C ARG A 133 -8.27 -6.01 -4.71
N ILE A 134 -8.75 -4.85 -4.29
CA ILE A 134 -9.83 -4.74 -3.30
C ILE A 134 -11.09 -5.45 -3.82
N LEU A 135 -11.47 -5.18 -5.08
CA LEU A 135 -12.60 -5.85 -5.73
C LEU A 135 -12.44 -7.37 -5.77
N GLN A 136 -11.23 -7.85 -6.07
CA GLN A 136 -10.94 -9.28 -6.10
C GLN A 136 -11.17 -9.92 -4.73
N VAL A 137 -10.57 -9.37 -3.67
CA VAL A 137 -10.69 -9.90 -2.30
C VAL A 137 -12.15 -9.88 -1.85
N TRP A 138 -12.86 -8.76 -2.08
CA TRP A 138 -14.28 -8.67 -1.75
C TRP A 138 -15.10 -9.74 -2.46
N ARG A 139 -14.88 -9.98 -3.77
CA ARG A 139 -15.59 -11.02 -4.53
C ARG A 139 -15.28 -12.43 -4.04
N GLU A 140 -14.03 -12.71 -3.69
CA GLU A 140 -13.57 -14.04 -3.35
C GLU A 140 -13.88 -14.43 -1.90
N ARG A 141 -13.91 -13.47 -0.97
CA ARG A 141 -14.05 -13.75 0.46
C ARG A 141 -15.37 -13.31 1.06
N MET A 142 -15.97 -12.22 0.56
CA MET A 142 -17.14 -11.59 1.19
C MET A 142 -18.43 -11.80 0.37
N ALA A 143 -18.38 -11.57 -0.94
CA ALA A 143 -19.55 -11.61 -1.82
C ALA A 143 -20.20 -13.01 -1.93
N ILE A 144 -19.48 -14.05 -1.52
CA ILE A 144 -19.93 -15.45 -1.54
C ILE A 144 -20.57 -15.91 -0.22
N GLN A 145 -20.64 -15.06 0.81
CA GLN A 145 -21.15 -15.43 2.15
C GLN A 145 -22.70 -15.43 2.26
N GLY A 146 -23.41 -15.38 1.14
CA GLY A 146 -24.88 -15.45 1.08
C GLY A 146 -25.60 -14.38 1.91
N GLU A 147 -26.67 -14.79 2.60
CA GLU A 147 -27.55 -13.90 3.37
C GLU A 147 -26.87 -13.21 4.56
N TYR A 148 -25.82 -13.82 5.14
CA TYR A 148 -25.17 -13.34 6.36
C TYR A 148 -24.58 -11.92 6.22
N MET A 149 -24.00 -11.61 5.06
CA MET A 149 -23.37 -10.31 4.77
C MET A 149 -24.13 -9.54 3.67
N GLN A 150 -25.39 -9.87 3.40
CA GLN A 150 -26.09 -9.40 2.21
C GLN A 150 -26.18 -7.86 2.12
N MET A 151 -26.63 -7.20 3.19
CA MET A 151 -26.77 -5.74 3.20
C MET A 151 -25.42 -5.02 3.09
N LEU A 152 -24.39 -5.52 3.79
CA LEU A 152 -23.04 -4.99 3.69
C LEU A 152 -22.49 -5.13 2.26
N ASN A 153 -22.67 -6.30 1.65
CA ASN A 153 -22.23 -6.55 0.29
C ASN A 153 -22.98 -5.71 -0.75
N ILE A 154 -24.27 -5.45 -0.55
CA ILE A 154 -25.06 -4.53 -1.39
C ILE A 154 -24.49 -3.11 -1.30
N MET A 155 -24.26 -2.62 -0.08
CA MET A 155 -23.68 -1.30 0.15
C MET A 155 -22.31 -1.18 -0.52
N ILE A 156 -21.43 -2.17 -0.33
CA ILE A 156 -20.09 -2.17 -0.92
C ILE A 156 -20.16 -2.17 -2.46
N ALA A 157 -21.01 -3.02 -3.02
CA ALA A 157 -21.21 -3.14 -4.46
C ALA A 157 -21.67 -1.81 -5.08
N MET A 158 -22.63 -1.13 -4.45
CA MET A 158 -23.16 0.14 -4.93
C MET A 158 -22.15 1.28 -4.74
N TYR A 159 -21.70 1.49 -3.51
CA TYR A 159 -20.95 2.68 -3.11
C TYR A 159 -19.52 2.67 -3.63
N TYR A 160 -18.76 1.58 -3.41
CA TYR A 160 -17.35 1.52 -3.79
C TYR A 160 -17.14 0.98 -5.20
N PHE A 161 -18.03 0.09 -5.66
CA PHE A 161 -17.88 -0.56 -6.96
C PHE A 161 -18.75 -0.01 -8.09
N GLY A 162 -19.77 0.81 -7.78
CA GLY A 162 -20.65 1.40 -8.79
C GLY A 162 -21.52 0.36 -9.50
N ILE A 163 -21.90 -0.70 -8.80
CA ILE A 163 -22.72 -1.79 -9.36
C ILE A 163 -24.19 -1.42 -9.20
N ASN A 164 -24.86 -1.15 -10.33
CA ASN A 164 -26.25 -0.68 -10.37
C ASN A 164 -27.28 -1.72 -9.90
N GLU A 165 -27.04 -3.00 -10.16
CA GLU A 165 -27.93 -4.11 -9.76
C GLU A 165 -27.17 -5.07 -8.81
N PRO A 166 -26.90 -4.65 -7.56
CA PRO A 166 -26.01 -5.37 -6.65
C PRO A 166 -26.52 -6.77 -6.31
N GLU A 167 -27.82 -6.93 -6.08
CA GLU A 167 -28.42 -8.23 -5.75
C GLU A 167 -28.23 -9.25 -6.88
N LYS A 168 -28.57 -8.88 -8.12
CA LYS A 168 -28.37 -9.74 -9.30
C LYS A 168 -26.90 -10.06 -9.52
N TYR A 169 -26.02 -9.09 -9.29
CA TYR A 169 -24.58 -9.30 -9.37
C TYR A 169 -24.11 -10.34 -8.34
N LEU A 170 -24.49 -10.17 -7.08
CA LEU A 170 -24.12 -11.07 -5.97
C LEU A 170 -24.62 -12.49 -6.22
N ALA A 171 -25.90 -12.66 -6.57
CA ALA A 171 -26.48 -13.97 -6.90
C ALA A 171 -25.72 -14.68 -8.04
N ARG A 172 -25.25 -13.92 -9.03
CA ARG A 172 -24.44 -14.47 -10.13
C ARG A 172 -23.06 -14.91 -9.64
N ILE A 173 -22.39 -14.12 -8.81
CA ILE A 173 -21.07 -14.45 -8.25
C ILE A 173 -21.16 -15.70 -7.38
N GLU A 174 -22.14 -15.76 -6.49
CA GLU A 174 -22.41 -16.89 -5.63
C GLU A 174 -22.65 -18.18 -6.45
N LYS A 175 -23.54 -18.12 -7.45
CA LYS A 175 -23.79 -19.25 -8.36
C LYS A 175 -22.53 -19.69 -9.11
N GLN A 176 -21.70 -18.75 -9.57
CA GLN A 176 -20.43 -19.08 -10.24
C GLN A 176 -19.48 -19.80 -9.29
N HIS A 177 -19.37 -19.33 -8.05
CA HIS A 177 -18.53 -19.93 -7.03
C HIS A 177 -18.98 -21.36 -6.70
N PHE A 178 -20.27 -21.58 -6.44
CA PHE A 178 -20.84 -22.90 -6.20
C PHE A 178 -20.57 -23.87 -7.35
N ASN A 179 -20.78 -23.44 -8.60
CA ASN A 179 -20.50 -24.27 -9.77
C ASN A 179 -19.03 -24.64 -9.91
N ASN A 180 -18.11 -23.75 -9.53
CA ASN A 180 -16.67 -24.03 -9.56
C ASN A 180 -16.28 -25.05 -8.49
N ILE A 181 -16.80 -24.91 -7.26
CA ILE A 181 -16.60 -25.90 -6.19
C ILE A 181 -17.08 -27.28 -6.63
N LEU A 182 -18.30 -27.36 -7.18
CA LEU A 182 -18.88 -28.62 -7.67
C LEU A 182 -18.04 -29.26 -8.78
N LYS A 183 -17.51 -28.47 -9.72
CA LYS A 183 -16.62 -28.99 -10.77
C LYS A 183 -15.30 -29.51 -10.21
N ASN A 184 -14.71 -28.80 -9.26
CA ASN A 184 -13.43 -29.19 -8.66
C ASN A 184 -13.58 -30.50 -7.86
N SER A 185 -14.63 -30.64 -7.05
CA SER A 185 -14.88 -31.88 -6.30
C SER A 185 -15.13 -33.09 -7.21
N LEU A 186 -15.85 -32.90 -8.32
CA LEU A 186 -16.05 -33.94 -9.33
C LEU A 186 -14.76 -34.35 -10.05
N ASN A 187 -13.83 -33.42 -10.28
CA ASN A 187 -12.55 -33.70 -10.91
C ASN A 187 -11.60 -34.43 -9.96
N GLU A 188 -11.55 -34.06 -8.67
CA GLU A 188 -10.77 -34.78 -7.65
C GLU A 188 -11.25 -36.22 -7.47
N THR A 189 -12.56 -36.45 -7.54
CA THR A 189 -13.15 -37.80 -7.47
C THR A 189 -12.76 -38.66 -8.68
N ARG A 190 -12.58 -38.05 -9.86
CA ARG A 190 -12.16 -38.76 -11.09
C ARG A 190 -10.66 -39.03 -11.20
N ILE A 191 -9.82 -38.29 -10.48
CA ILE A 191 -8.36 -38.49 -10.47
C ILE A 191 -7.96 -39.56 -9.44
N ASN A 192 -8.80 -39.79 -8.43
CA ASN A 192 -8.60 -40.79 -7.38
C ASN A 192 -9.29 -42.14 -7.67
N CYS A 193 -9.74 -42.38 -8.91
CA CYS A 193 -10.26 -43.65 -9.42
C CYS A 193 -9.47 -44.07 -10.66
#